data_AF-A0A4Q7FK37-F1
#
_entry.id   AF-A0A4Q7FK37-F1
#
_cell.length_a   1.000
_cell.length_b   1.000
_cell.length_c   1.000
_cell.angle_alpha   90.00
_cell.angle_beta   90.00
_cell.angle_gamma   90.00
#
_symmetry.space_group_name_H-M   'P 1'
#
loop_
_entity.id
_entity.type
_entity.pdbx_description
1 polymer ?
#
loop_
_entity_poly.entity_id
_entity_poly.type
_entity_poly.pdbx_seq_one_letter_code
_entity_poly.pdbx_strand_id
1 'polypeptide(L)'
;MYLEDLRLNSPRKSPAPKKVEPEATLGTSMETLIDYHAYTIGDEGHINMRIDLRCESDAAARERARRLVDGHAVELWRGDQLLDRFEPEAKQ
;
A
#
# COMPACT_ATOMS: atom_id res chain seq x y z
N MET A 1 -22.08 -32.55 42.82
CA MET A 1 -21.65 -31.96 41.54
C MET A 1 -20.78 -30.77 41.88
N TYR A 2 -19.53 -30.83 41.44
CA TYR A 2 -18.48 -29.83 41.66
C TYR A 2 -18.84 -28.49 41.03
N LEU A 3 -18.47 -27.38 41.67
CA LEU A 3 -17.72 -26.28 41.06
C LEU A 3 -17.26 -25.33 42.18
N GLU A 4 -16.09 -25.64 42.73
CA GLU A 4 -15.26 -24.73 43.52
C GLU A 4 -14.58 -23.69 42.60
N ASP A 5 -14.36 -22.51 43.20
CA ASP A 5 -13.26 -21.59 42.97
C ASP A 5 -13.00 -21.03 41.56
N LEU A 6 -13.47 -19.80 41.35
CA LEU A 6 -12.69 -18.78 40.64
C LEU A 6 -12.82 -17.40 41.32
N ARG A 7 -12.15 -17.24 42.47
CA ARG A 7 -11.52 -15.95 42.80
C ARG A 7 -10.37 -15.74 41.81
N LEU A 8 -10.56 -14.91 40.78
CA LEU A 8 -9.43 -14.38 40.01
C LEU A 8 -9.45 -12.85 39.99
N ASN A 9 -8.60 -12.31 40.87
CA ASN A 9 -7.86 -11.05 40.77
C ASN A 9 -8.11 -10.19 39.52
N SER A 10 -8.64 -8.99 39.75
CA SER A 10 -8.05 -7.78 39.18
C SER A 10 -6.74 -7.45 39.92
N PRO A 11 -5.85 -6.52 39.47
CA PRO A 11 -5.62 -5.96 38.14
C PRO A 11 -4.13 -6.11 37.71
N ARG A 12 -3.79 -5.97 36.42
CA ARG A 12 -2.46 -5.44 36.06
C ARG A 12 -2.62 -4.32 35.03
N LYS A 13 -2.09 -3.15 35.43
CA LYS A 13 -1.96 -1.91 34.67
C LYS A 13 -1.30 -2.15 33.30
N SER A 14 -1.78 -1.41 32.31
CA SER A 14 -1.18 -1.18 30.98
C SER A 14 0.23 -0.56 31.06
N PRO A 15 0.97 -0.56 29.95
CA PRO A 15 0.98 0.67 29.14
C PRO A 15 0.81 0.43 27.63
N ALA A 16 0.32 1.47 26.95
CA ALA A 16 -0.02 1.51 25.53
C ALA A 16 1.19 1.36 24.58
N PRO A 17 0.91 1.00 23.32
CA PRO A 17 1.51 1.70 22.18
C PRO A 17 0.43 2.39 21.31
N LYS A 18 0.54 3.72 21.33
CA LYS A 18 0.34 4.73 20.26
C LYS A 18 -0.78 4.54 19.22
N LYS A 19 -1.79 5.40 19.36
CA LYS A 19 -2.59 6.09 18.31
C LYS A 19 -2.37 5.59 16.87
N VAL A 20 -3.39 4.93 16.33
CA VAL A 20 -4.20 5.49 15.23
C VAL A 20 -5.53 4.74 15.21
N GLU A 21 -6.52 5.31 15.89
CA GLU A 21 -7.91 5.03 15.54
C GLU A 21 -8.23 5.85 14.30
N PRO A 22 -8.83 5.24 13.27
CA PRO A 22 -9.93 5.88 12.58
C PRO A 22 -11.19 5.11 12.94
N GLU A 23 -11.87 5.62 13.95
CA GLU A 23 -13.32 5.58 14.06
C GLU A 23 -13.95 6.13 12.77
N ALA A 24 -14.31 5.24 11.84
CA ALA A 24 -15.17 5.56 10.71
C ALA A 24 -16.22 4.46 10.57
N THR A 25 -17.36 4.71 11.19
CA THR A 25 -18.60 3.95 11.05
C THR A 25 -19.21 4.19 9.67
N LEU A 26 -19.68 3.11 9.05
CA LEU A 26 -20.66 3.01 7.95
C LEU A 26 -20.21 3.48 6.55
N GLY A 27 -20.12 2.51 5.64
CA GLY A 27 -20.25 2.74 4.21
C GLY A 27 -19.56 1.68 3.36
N THR A 28 -20.22 0.57 3.08
CA THR A 28 -20.00 -0.06 1.77
C THR A 28 -20.50 0.95 0.74
N SER A 29 -19.62 1.78 0.18
CA SER A 29 -19.98 2.72 -0.88
C SER A 29 -18.82 2.86 -1.86
N MET A 30 -18.81 1.95 -2.85
CA MET A 30 -17.95 1.92 -4.05
C MET A 30 -16.56 2.55 -3.85
N GLU A 31 -15.61 1.83 -3.27
CA GLU A 31 -14.20 2.08 -3.57
C GLU A 31 -14.02 1.89 -5.08
N THR A 32 -14.11 2.99 -5.83
CA THR A 32 -13.72 3.04 -7.23
C THR A 32 -12.21 2.82 -7.27
N LEU A 33 -11.82 1.56 -7.33
CA LEU A 33 -10.45 1.19 -7.64
C LEU A 33 -10.14 1.69 -9.03
N ILE A 34 -9.24 2.65 -9.11
CA ILE A 34 -8.75 3.22 -10.35
C ILE A 34 -7.71 2.25 -10.92
N ASP A 35 -7.81 1.95 -12.21
CA ASP A 35 -6.81 1.17 -12.93
C ASP A 35 -5.61 2.05 -13.28
N TYR A 36 -4.44 1.57 -12.86
CA TYR A 36 -3.14 2.15 -13.13
C TYR A 36 -2.25 1.11 -13.81
N HIS A 37 -1.29 1.57 -14.58
CA HIS A 37 -0.31 0.72 -15.25
C HIS A 37 1.08 1.20 -14.88
N ALA A 38 1.86 0.35 -14.20
CA ALA A 38 3.27 0.58 -13.96
C ALA A 38 4.08 -0.14 -15.04
N TYR A 39 4.91 0.61 -15.78
CA TYR A 39 5.80 0.07 -16.79
C TYR A 39 7.23 0.16 -16.30
N THR A 40 7.91 -0.97 -16.21
CA THR A 40 9.35 -0.99 -15.92
C THR A 40 10.10 -0.78 -17.23
N ILE A 41 10.95 0.25 -17.27
CA ILE A 41 11.75 0.64 -18.43
C ILE A 41 13.17 0.10 -18.23
N GLY A 42 13.62 -0.74 -19.16
CA GLY A 42 14.98 -1.27 -19.22
C GLY A 42 16.01 -0.24 -19.66
N ASP A 43 17.29 -0.58 -19.56
CA ASP A 43 18.42 0.31 -19.87
C ASP A 43 18.42 0.86 -21.30
N GLU A 44 17.83 0.14 -22.24
CA GLU A 44 17.69 0.55 -23.65
C GLU A 44 16.43 1.40 -23.92
N GLY A 45 15.66 1.74 -22.88
CA GLY A 45 14.40 2.48 -23.01
C GLY A 45 13.21 1.61 -23.45
N HIS A 46 13.38 0.29 -23.49
CA HIS A 46 12.31 -0.67 -23.78
C HIS A 46 11.48 -0.97 -22.53
N ILE A 47 10.20 -1.29 -22.73
CA ILE A 47 9.34 -1.75 -21.63
C ILE A 47 9.69 -3.21 -21.32
N ASN A 48 10.30 -3.45 -20.16
CA ASN A 48 10.64 -4.78 -19.66
C ASN A 48 9.40 -5.50 -19.11
N MET A 49 8.53 -4.78 -18.40
CA MET A 49 7.35 -5.35 -17.77
C MET A 49 6.23 -4.31 -17.63
N ARG A 50 4.99 -4.78 -17.72
CA ARG A 50 3.77 -4.03 -17.36
C ARG A 50 3.13 -4.68 -16.14
N ILE A 51 2.80 -3.87 -15.15
CA ILE A 51 2.13 -4.27 -13.93
C ILE A 51 0.84 -3.47 -13.80
N ASP A 52 -0.30 -4.15 -13.88
CA ASP A 52 -1.60 -3.54 -13.64
C ASP A 52 -1.83 -3.36 -12.13
N LEU A 53 -1.99 -2.12 -11.70
CA LEU A 53 -2.21 -1.72 -10.33
C LEU A 53 -3.64 -1.21 -10.19
N ARG A 54 -4.34 -1.66 -9.16
CA ARG A 54 -5.66 -1.12 -8.77
C ARG A 54 -5.53 -0.44 -7.43
N CYS A 55 -5.74 0.87 -7.40
CA CYS A 55 -5.59 1.68 -6.19
C CYS A 55 -6.77 2.65 -6.04
N GLU A 56 -7.06 3.01 -4.80
CA GLU A 56 -8.09 3.98 -4.44
C GLU A 56 -7.71 5.44 -4.76
N SER A 57 -6.42 5.71 -4.95
CA SER A 57 -5.90 7.06 -5.22
C SER A 57 -4.55 7.04 -5.93
N ASP A 58 -4.22 8.18 -6.56
CA ASP A 58 -2.94 8.38 -7.22
C ASP A 58 -1.77 8.28 -6.23
N ALA A 59 -1.96 8.68 -4.97
CA ALA A 59 -0.95 8.57 -3.91
C ALA A 59 -0.63 7.11 -3.57
N ALA A 60 -1.64 6.27 -3.41
CA ALA A 60 -1.47 4.84 -3.18
C ALA A 60 -0.79 4.14 -4.38
N ALA A 61 -1.16 4.53 -5.60
CA ALA A 61 -0.53 4.01 -6.82
C ALA A 61 0.95 4.39 -6.90
N ARG A 62 1.32 5.64 -6.56
CA ARG A 62 2.71 6.10 -6.49
C ARG A 62 3.53 5.34 -5.46
N GLU A 63 2.98 5.08 -4.27
CA GLU A 63 3.67 4.31 -3.24
C GLU A 63 3.97 2.88 -3.73
N ARG A 64 3.00 2.23 -4.39
CA ARG A 64 3.21 0.90 -4.98
C ARG A 64 4.23 0.94 -6.11
N ALA A 65 4.13 1.90 -7.03
CA ALA A 65 5.07 2.04 -8.14
C ALA A 65 6.50 2.28 -7.66
N ARG A 66 6.70 3.09 -6.61
CA ARG A 66 8.02 3.32 -6.00
C ARG A 66 8.65 2.03 -5.46
N ARG A 67 7.85 1.09 -4.94
CA ARG A 67 8.34 -0.20 -4.47
C ARG A 67 8.70 -1.17 -5.60
N LEU A 68 8.25 -0.90 -6.82
CA LEU A 68 8.59 -1.69 -8.02
C LEU A 68 9.92 -1.25 -8.66
N VAL A 69 10.49 -0.13 -8.20
CA VAL A 69 11.79 0.38 -8.67
C VAL A 69 12.89 -0.54 -8.13
N ASP A 70 13.25 -1.54 -8.93
CA ASP A 70 14.31 -2.51 -8.63
C ASP A 70 15.40 -2.41 -9.70
N GLY A 71 16.24 -1.39 -9.58
CA GLY A 71 17.36 -1.12 -10.51
C GLY A 71 16.95 -0.61 -11.89
N HIS A 72 15.66 -0.52 -12.19
CA HIS A 72 15.11 -0.05 -13.45
C HIS A 72 14.13 1.10 -13.21
N ALA A 73 13.97 1.97 -14.20
CA ALA A 73 12.99 3.05 -14.11
C ALA A 73 11.57 2.48 -14.17
N VAL A 74 10.63 3.10 -13.45
CA VAL A 74 9.22 2.71 -13.44
C VAL A 74 8.38 3.92 -13.79
N GLU A 75 7.61 3.82 -14.87
CA GLU A 75 6.63 4.83 -15.26
C GLU A 75 5.24 4.41 -14.79
N LEU A 76 4.57 5.28 -14.03
CA LEU A 76 3.21 5.07 -13.55
C LEU A 76 2.23 5.83 -14.42
N TRP A 77 1.29 5.11 -15.02
CA TRP A 77 0.27 5.63 -15.91
C TRP A 77 -1.13 5.37 -15.36
N ARG A 78 -2.07 6.25 -15.71
CA ARG A 78 -3.51 6.10 -15.49
C ARG A 78 -4.22 6.31 -16.82
N GLY A 79 -4.66 5.23 -17.45
CA GLY A 79 -5.13 5.28 -18.84
C GLY A 79 -4.04 5.79 -19.77
N ASP A 80 -4.28 6.93 -20.43
CA ASP A 80 -3.33 7.62 -21.31
C ASP A 80 -2.47 8.69 -20.59
N GLN A 81 -2.68 8.90 -19.30
CA GLN A 81 -1.98 9.94 -18.53
C GLN A 81 -0.79 9.37 -17.75
N LEU A 82 0.43 9.81 -18.07
CA LEU A 82 1.61 9.58 -17.22
C LEU A 82 1.46 10.41 -15.93
N LEU A 83 1.44 9.73 -14.78
CA LEU A 83 1.33 10.37 -13.46
C LEU A 83 2.67 10.69 -12.85
N ASP A 84 3.60 9.75 -12.92
CA ASP A 84 4.91 9.89 -12.31
C ASP A 84 5.90 8.91 -12.95
N ARG A 85 7.18 9.25 -12.89
CA ARG A 85 8.27 8.41 -13.38
C ARG A 85 9.33 8.32 -12.30
N PHE A 86 9.56 7.10 -11.83
CA PHE A 86 10.51 6.80 -10.77
C PHE A 86 11.78 6.25 -11.39
N GLU A 87 12.86 7.02 -11.30
CA GLU A 87 14.19 6.55 -11.69
C GLU A 87 14.77 5.63 -10.61
N PRO A 88 15.52 4.59 -11.00
CA PRO A 88 16.25 3.78 -10.03
C PRO A 88 17.36 4.61 -9.40
N GLU A 89 17.68 4.32 -8.14
CA GLU A 89 18.89 4.86 -7.54
C GLU A 89 20.07 4.29 -8.33
N ALA A 90 20.73 5.15 -9.11
CA ALA A 90 21.87 4.76 -9.93
C ALA A 90 22.88 4.05 -9.03
N LYS A 91 23.13 2.77 -9.29
CA LYS A 91 24.28 2.09 -8.71
C LYS A 91 25.52 2.77 -9.28
N GLN A 92 26.08 3.68 -8.50
CA GLN A 92 27.41 4.26 -8.71
C GLN A 92 28.49 3.18 -8.73
#